data_AF-A0A960HZQ6-F1
#
_entry.id   AF-A0A960HZQ6-F1
#
_cell.length_a   1.000
_cell.length_b   1.000
_cell.length_c   1.000
_cell.angle_alpha   90.00
_cell.angle_beta   90.00
_cell.angle_gamma   90.00
#
_symmetry.space_group_name_H-M   'P 1'
#
loop_
_entity.id
_entity.type
_entity.pdbx_description
1 polymer ?
#
loop_
_entity_poly.entity_id
_entity_poly.type
_entity_poly.pdbx_seq_one_letter_code
_entity_poly.pdbx_strand_id
1 'polypeptide(L)'
;MSSARPRDEREPSPAELAEMRLATAETRMRRDWTGRVRAVRPDPETILPPPTPATAFRQRYGVVYNTHGPRMRIGVLWCVAVILSLAYEPTRPYGLAMLYGIVAGVASRQVVDAWHPGRESIERWVAALGGATLPVLATAGTRLLGAGLLLLVLVSSISAFLQPRDERDVPVFASAGLTVLAAGVCGGAAASLVLLANYEIGAVIILLIFLMVYDASDFIIGSGASNGVEGPLAGALSIFATTMLLAFTEVPPFRGVDVWNFAMLAAIACPAGQLLASAMLPRANAKAPALRRLDSMLIAAPAWAGLIGLYLQSAGR
;
A
#
# COMPACT_ATOMS: atom_id res chain seq x y z
N MET A 1 32.71 63.35 -0.18
CA MET A 1 32.92 62.30 -1.19
C MET A 1 31.79 61.28 -1.05
N SER A 2 30.81 61.35 -1.94
CA SER A 2 29.64 60.46 -1.96
C SER A 2 29.94 59.29 -2.89
N SER A 3 30.07 58.07 -2.36
CA SER A 3 30.28 56.88 -3.19
C SER A 3 28.94 56.34 -3.66
N ALA A 4 28.65 56.54 -4.95
CA ALA A 4 27.53 55.90 -5.63
C ALA A 4 27.77 54.38 -5.69
N ARG A 5 26.84 53.59 -5.12
CA ARG A 5 26.73 52.15 -5.43
C ARG A 5 25.96 52.01 -6.75
N PRO A 6 26.47 51.29 -7.76
CA PRO A 6 25.64 50.91 -8.90
C PRO A 6 24.69 49.80 -8.44
N ARG A 7 23.38 50.08 -8.55
CA ARG A 7 22.30 49.12 -8.36
C ARG A 7 21.89 48.69 -9.77
N ASP A 8 22.27 47.49 -10.16
CA ASP A 8 21.59 46.78 -11.25
C ASP A 8 21.76 45.26 -11.06
N GLU A 9 21.22 44.76 -9.94
CA GLU A 9 20.94 43.33 -9.78
C GLU A 9 19.53 43.09 -10.32
N ARG A 10 19.43 42.97 -11.63
CA ARG A 10 18.18 42.56 -12.27
C ARG A 10 17.93 41.09 -11.90
N GLU A 11 16.86 40.81 -11.18
CA GLU A 11 16.47 39.43 -10.89
C GLU A 11 16.29 38.67 -12.21
N PRO A 12 16.97 37.52 -12.39
CA PRO A 12 16.90 36.77 -13.64
C PRO A 12 15.46 36.31 -13.88
N SER A 13 15.02 36.44 -15.12
CA SER A 13 13.67 36.04 -15.52
C SER A 13 13.48 34.54 -15.32
N PRO A 14 12.24 34.05 -15.16
CA PRO A 14 11.96 32.62 -15.03
C PRO A 14 12.51 31.77 -16.19
N ALA A 15 12.63 32.36 -17.39
CA ALA A 15 13.23 31.72 -18.55
C ALA A 15 14.76 31.60 -18.41
N GLU A 16 15.44 32.65 -17.96
CA GLU A 16 16.90 32.61 -17.69
C GLU A 16 17.24 31.68 -16.52
N LEU A 17 16.38 31.60 -15.50
CA LEU A 17 16.52 30.61 -14.42
C LEU A 17 16.32 29.18 -14.93
N ALA A 18 15.43 28.96 -15.89
CA ALA A 18 15.24 27.66 -16.52
C ALA A 18 16.44 27.27 -17.40
N GLU A 19 16.98 28.20 -18.19
CA GLU A 19 18.20 28.00 -18.97
C GLU A 19 19.43 27.77 -18.09
N MET A 20 19.62 28.56 -17.01
CA MET A 20 20.70 28.33 -16.05
C MET A 20 20.59 26.96 -15.39
N ARG A 21 19.38 26.49 -15.06
CA ARG A 21 19.15 25.15 -14.51
C ARG A 21 19.45 24.05 -15.54
N LEU A 22 19.09 24.26 -16.81
CA LEU A 22 19.42 23.34 -17.90
C LEU A 22 20.94 23.29 -18.15
N ALA A 23 21.62 24.43 -18.14
CA ALA A 23 23.09 24.52 -18.27
C ALA A 23 23.83 23.90 -17.07
N THR A 24 23.24 23.95 -15.86
CA THR A 24 23.78 23.25 -14.68
C THR A 24 23.48 21.74 -14.71
N ALA A 25 22.40 21.35 -15.38
CA ALA A 25 22.00 19.96 -15.60
C ALA A 25 22.78 19.27 -16.72
N GLU A 26 23.51 20.03 -17.57
CA GLU A 26 24.48 19.50 -18.52
C GLU A 26 25.65 18.81 -17.78
N THR A 27 25.43 17.52 -17.57
CA THR A 27 26.45 16.46 -17.60
C THR A 27 27.48 16.49 -16.47
N ARG A 28 27.02 16.32 -15.22
CA ARG A 28 27.87 15.70 -14.19
C ARG A 28 28.22 14.28 -14.62
N MET A 29 29.37 14.09 -15.26
CA MET A 29 29.95 12.78 -15.51
C MET A 29 30.45 12.21 -14.19
N ARG A 30 29.81 11.13 -13.69
CA ARG A 30 30.28 10.43 -12.48
C ARG A 30 31.03 9.17 -12.92
N ARG A 31 32.32 9.12 -12.60
CA ARG A 31 33.14 7.92 -12.76
C ARG A 31 32.66 6.88 -11.74
N ASP A 32 32.24 5.72 -12.21
CA ASP A 32 31.93 4.61 -11.30
C ASP A 32 33.21 3.98 -10.74
N TRP A 33 33.06 3.11 -9.74
CA TRP A 33 34.19 2.40 -9.11
C TRP A 33 34.98 1.52 -10.10
N THR A 34 34.41 1.21 -11.28
CA THR A 34 35.09 0.47 -12.35
C THR A 34 35.81 1.36 -13.36
N GLY A 35 35.85 2.67 -13.12
CA GLY A 35 36.50 3.65 -14.00
C GLY A 35 35.68 4.01 -15.24
N ARG A 36 34.48 3.44 -15.43
CA ARG A 36 33.59 3.78 -16.54
C ARG A 36 32.89 5.10 -16.25
N VAL A 37 32.91 5.96 -17.25
CA VAL A 37 32.18 7.22 -17.23
C VAL A 37 30.75 6.91 -17.66
N ARG A 38 29.80 6.97 -16.73
CA ARG A 38 28.37 6.94 -17.07
C ARG A 38 27.83 8.36 -16.99
N ALA A 39 27.06 8.74 -18.01
CA ALA A 39 26.20 9.91 -17.91
C ALA A 39 25.29 9.73 -16.69
N VAL A 40 25.38 10.64 -15.73
CA VAL A 40 24.39 10.71 -14.65
C VAL A 40 23.11 11.12 -15.33
N ARG A 41 22.17 10.18 -15.46
CA ARG A 41 20.83 10.47 -15.98
C ARG A 41 20.24 11.53 -15.04
N PRO A 42 19.95 12.76 -15.51
CA PRO A 42 19.38 13.78 -14.66
C PRO A 42 18.10 13.23 -14.04
N ASP A 43 17.93 13.49 -12.74
CA ASP A 43 16.77 13.03 -11.99
C ASP A 43 15.52 13.60 -12.68
N PRO A 44 14.56 12.79 -13.16
CA PRO A 44 13.40 13.28 -13.89
C PRO A 44 12.62 14.36 -13.13
N GLU A 45 12.67 14.31 -11.79
CA GLU A 45 12.07 15.32 -10.90
C GLU A 45 12.67 16.72 -11.08
N THR A 46 13.89 16.82 -11.62
CA THR A 46 14.55 18.10 -11.93
C THR A 46 14.21 18.67 -13.31
N ILE A 47 13.64 17.85 -14.19
CA ILE A 47 13.32 18.20 -15.58
C ILE A 47 11.86 18.62 -15.73
N LEU A 48 10.97 18.04 -14.91
CA LEU A 48 9.55 18.35 -14.95
C LEU A 48 9.25 19.67 -14.24
N PRO A 49 8.31 20.48 -14.74
CA PRO A 49 7.86 21.69 -14.04
C PRO A 49 7.35 21.32 -12.64
N PRO A 50 7.55 22.19 -11.63
CA PRO A 50 7.07 21.92 -10.29
C PRO A 50 5.56 21.68 -10.35
N PRO A 51 5.05 20.60 -9.73
CA PRO A 51 3.63 20.31 -9.74
C PRO A 51 2.86 21.50 -9.14
N THR A 52 1.71 21.82 -9.74
CA THR A 52 0.79 22.85 -9.24
C THR A 52 0.48 22.60 -7.76
N PRO A 53 0.35 23.67 -6.93
CA PRO A 53 0.17 23.51 -5.49
C PRO A 53 -1.07 22.66 -5.21
N ALA A 54 -0.84 21.48 -4.64
CA ALA A 54 -1.88 20.54 -4.30
C ALA A 54 -2.77 21.09 -3.18
N THR A 55 -4.08 20.92 -3.28
CA THR A 55 -5.03 21.21 -2.19
C THR A 55 -4.64 20.42 -0.93
N ALA A 56 -5.00 20.92 0.27
CA ALA A 56 -4.69 20.24 1.54
C ALA A 56 -5.17 18.78 1.57
N PHE A 57 -6.32 18.49 0.96
CA PHE A 57 -6.83 17.13 0.78
C PHE A 57 -5.88 16.28 -0.08
N ARG A 58 -5.41 16.79 -1.23
CA ARG A 58 -4.47 16.08 -2.11
C ARG A 58 -3.12 15.87 -1.44
N GLN A 59 -2.66 16.79 -0.60
CA GLN A 59 -1.42 16.62 0.17
C GLN A 59 -1.54 15.50 1.22
N ARG A 60 -2.74 15.28 1.77
CA ARG A 60 -2.98 14.27 2.82
C ARG A 60 -3.36 12.90 2.27
N TYR A 61 -4.16 12.84 1.20
CA TYR A 61 -4.75 11.60 0.68
C TYR A 61 -4.38 11.28 -0.77
N GLY A 62 -3.66 12.17 -1.46
CA GLY A 62 -3.30 11.97 -2.86
C GLY A 62 -2.28 10.84 -3.03
N VAL A 63 -2.66 9.82 -3.79
CA VAL A 63 -1.72 8.78 -4.23
C VAL A 63 -0.83 9.38 -5.32
N VAL A 64 0.49 9.41 -5.06
CA VAL A 64 1.47 9.90 -6.03
C VAL A 64 2.03 8.70 -6.80
N TYR A 65 1.60 8.55 -8.06
CA TYR A 65 2.15 7.54 -8.95
C TYR A 65 3.49 8.02 -9.47
N ASN A 66 4.56 7.32 -9.11
CA ASN A 66 5.85 7.52 -9.75
C ASN A 66 5.96 6.53 -10.92
N THR A 67 5.99 7.08 -12.14
CA THR A 67 6.13 6.33 -13.40
C THR A 67 7.56 5.85 -13.65
N HIS A 68 8.53 6.37 -12.89
CA HIS A 68 9.94 6.04 -13.06
C HIS A 68 10.36 4.91 -12.10
N GLY A 69 10.90 3.82 -12.65
CA GLY A 69 11.54 2.72 -11.91
C GLY A 69 11.13 1.31 -12.35
N PRO A 70 11.67 0.25 -11.71
CA PRO A 70 11.41 -1.16 -12.05
C PRO A 70 10.00 -1.65 -11.64
N ARG A 71 9.04 -0.74 -11.38
CA ARG A 71 7.75 -1.06 -10.75
C ARG A 71 6.92 -2.06 -11.56
N MET A 72 6.94 -1.97 -12.89
CA MET A 72 6.25 -2.93 -13.74
C MET A 72 6.79 -4.35 -13.56
N ARG A 73 8.11 -4.51 -13.39
CA ARG A 73 8.75 -5.81 -13.12
C ARG A 73 8.37 -6.35 -11.74
N ILE A 74 8.30 -5.48 -10.72
CA ILE A 74 7.86 -5.84 -9.37
C ILE A 74 6.38 -6.26 -9.39
N GLY A 75 5.54 -5.57 -10.16
CA GLY A 75 4.13 -5.91 -10.33
C GLY A 75 3.92 -7.30 -10.95
N VAL A 76 4.68 -7.62 -12.01
CA VAL A 76 4.68 -8.95 -12.63
C VAL A 76 5.20 -10.01 -11.67
N LEU A 77 6.31 -9.74 -10.97
CA LEU A 77 6.87 -10.67 -9.99
C LEU A 77 5.89 -10.96 -8.85
N TRP A 78 5.16 -9.94 -8.39
CA TRP A 78 4.09 -10.10 -7.42
C TRP A 78 2.97 -10.99 -7.93
N CYS A 79 2.49 -10.76 -9.16
CA CYS A 79 1.47 -11.60 -9.78
C CYS A 79 1.92 -13.07 -9.82
N VAL A 80 3.16 -13.32 -10.24
CA VAL A 80 3.75 -14.66 -10.24
C VAL A 80 3.82 -15.24 -8.83
N ALA A 81 4.25 -14.47 -7.82
CA ALA A 81 4.31 -14.92 -6.44
C ALA A 81 2.94 -15.30 -5.88
N VAL A 82 1.89 -14.54 -6.20
CA VAL A 82 0.51 -14.85 -5.80
C VAL A 82 0.03 -16.13 -6.48
N ILE A 83 0.27 -16.30 -7.78
CA ILE A 83 -0.09 -17.52 -8.53
C ILE A 83 0.62 -18.73 -7.92
N LEU A 84 1.93 -18.65 -7.69
CA LEU A 84 2.71 -19.73 -7.09
C LEU A 84 2.23 -20.08 -5.68
N SER A 85 1.80 -19.08 -4.90
CA SER A 85 1.22 -19.30 -3.57
C SER A 85 -0.10 -20.05 -3.62
N LEU A 86 -0.85 -19.97 -4.72
CA LEU A 86 -2.13 -20.64 -4.92
C LEU A 86 -2.03 -21.99 -5.63
N ALA A 87 -0.94 -22.21 -6.38
CA ALA A 87 -0.81 -23.31 -7.34
C ALA A 87 -0.81 -24.70 -6.69
N TYR A 88 -0.17 -24.86 -5.53
CA TYR A 88 -0.09 -26.16 -4.85
C TYR A 88 -1.15 -26.27 -3.77
N GLU A 89 -2.15 -27.12 -4.00
CA GLU A 89 -3.34 -27.25 -3.15
C GLU A 89 -3.03 -27.51 -1.67
N PRO A 90 -2.14 -28.44 -1.29
CA PRO A 90 -1.88 -28.73 0.12
C PRO A 90 -1.20 -27.58 0.88
N THR A 91 -0.43 -26.71 0.20
CA THR A 91 0.30 -25.61 0.85
C THR A 91 -0.32 -24.24 0.62
N ARG A 92 -1.46 -24.17 -0.07
CA ARG A 92 -2.11 -22.92 -0.47
C ARG A 92 -2.30 -21.89 0.66
N PRO A 93 -2.92 -22.21 1.80
CA PRO A 93 -3.10 -21.22 2.87
C PRO A 93 -1.77 -20.79 3.48
N TYR A 94 -0.78 -21.69 3.52
CA TYR A 94 0.57 -21.39 4.03
C TYR A 94 1.37 -20.50 3.07
N GLY A 95 1.23 -20.70 1.75
CA GLY A 95 1.85 -19.87 0.73
C GLY A 95 1.34 -18.43 0.81
N LEU A 96 0.01 -18.26 0.88
CA LEU A 96 -0.61 -16.95 1.09
C LEU A 96 -0.19 -16.34 2.43
N ALA A 97 -0.20 -17.12 3.51
CA ALA A 97 0.18 -16.64 4.83
C ALA A 97 1.64 -16.17 4.88
N MET A 98 2.56 -16.88 4.21
CA MET A 98 3.96 -16.49 4.12
C MET A 98 4.12 -15.22 3.28
N LEU A 99 3.57 -15.19 2.07
CA LEU A 99 3.70 -14.05 1.16
C LEU A 99 3.09 -12.78 1.77
N TYR A 100 1.81 -12.84 2.15
CA TYR A 100 1.11 -11.69 2.69
C TYR A 100 1.52 -11.38 4.14
N GLY A 101 1.99 -12.35 4.92
CA GLY A 101 2.58 -12.11 6.24
C GLY A 101 3.86 -11.30 6.17
N ILE A 102 4.78 -11.64 5.26
CA ILE A 102 6.00 -10.86 5.06
C ILE A 102 5.65 -9.42 4.67
N VAL A 103 4.76 -9.23 3.68
CA VAL A 103 4.38 -7.88 3.25
C VAL A 103 3.63 -7.12 4.33
N ALA A 104 2.71 -7.76 5.06
CA ALA A 104 1.97 -7.13 6.15
C ALA A 104 2.90 -6.71 7.29
N GLY A 105 3.88 -7.54 7.66
CA GLY A 105 4.89 -7.18 8.65
C GLY A 105 5.74 -6.00 8.21
N VAL A 106 6.24 -6.01 6.97
CA VAL A 106 7.01 -4.88 6.42
C VAL A 106 6.15 -3.61 6.31
N ALA A 107 4.88 -3.72 5.91
CA ALA A 107 3.95 -2.60 5.85
C ALA A 107 3.69 -2.00 7.24
N SER A 108 3.42 -2.85 8.23
CA SER A 108 3.19 -2.44 9.62
C SER A 108 4.38 -1.69 10.18
N ARG A 109 5.60 -2.20 9.93
CA ARG A 109 6.84 -1.52 10.27
C ARG A 109 6.97 -0.16 9.58
N GLN A 110 6.68 -0.10 8.27
CA GLN A 110 6.75 1.17 7.51
C GLN A 110 5.80 2.23 8.06
N VAL A 111 4.61 1.84 8.54
CA VAL A 111 3.69 2.78 9.19
C VAL A 111 4.33 3.36 10.46
N VAL A 112 4.81 2.52 11.37
CA VAL A 112 5.45 2.98 12.63
C VAL A 112 6.71 3.80 12.34
N ASP A 113 7.56 3.36 11.41
CA ASP A 113 8.78 4.06 10.97
C ASP A 113 8.45 5.45 10.42
N ALA A 114 7.35 5.61 9.68
CA ALA A 114 6.94 6.89 9.11
C ALA A 114 6.54 7.91 10.18
N TRP A 115 5.89 7.47 11.26
CA TRP A 115 5.51 8.33 12.39
C TRP A 115 6.68 8.65 13.32
N HIS A 116 7.69 7.77 13.39
CA HIS A 116 8.86 7.93 14.25
C HIS A 116 10.18 7.83 13.47
N PRO A 117 10.48 8.75 12.54
CA PRO A 117 11.67 8.67 11.70
C PRO A 117 12.95 8.73 12.54
N GLY A 118 13.89 7.81 12.29
CA GLY A 118 15.25 7.84 12.86
C GLY A 118 15.45 7.19 14.24
N ARG A 119 14.41 6.63 14.88
CA ARG A 119 14.52 5.94 16.18
C ARG A 119 14.46 4.43 16.07
N GLU A 120 15.36 3.65 16.66
CA GLU A 120 15.13 2.21 16.80
C GLU A 120 14.22 1.96 18.02
N SER A 121 12.94 1.65 17.80
CA SER A 121 12.00 1.33 18.89
C SER A 121 11.55 -0.12 18.84
N ILE A 122 11.31 -0.70 20.02
CA ILE A 122 10.74 -2.05 20.19
C ILE A 122 9.41 -2.18 19.44
N GLU A 123 8.63 -1.11 19.41
CA GLU A 123 7.33 -1.02 18.75
C GLU A 123 7.37 -1.33 17.25
N ARG A 124 8.48 -0.99 16.58
CA ARG A 124 8.68 -1.34 15.16
C ARG A 124 8.74 -2.84 14.94
N TRP A 125 9.41 -3.55 15.84
CA TRP A 125 9.49 -5.01 15.82
C TRP A 125 8.16 -5.65 16.23
N VAL A 126 7.49 -5.10 17.24
CA VAL A 126 6.15 -5.56 17.65
C VAL A 126 5.16 -5.39 16.49
N ALA A 127 5.17 -4.24 15.80
CA ALA A 127 4.32 -4.01 14.63
C ALA A 127 4.65 -4.98 13.49
N ALA A 128 5.93 -5.20 13.20
CA ALA A 128 6.37 -6.09 12.14
C ALA A 128 5.97 -7.55 12.40
N LEU A 129 6.27 -8.05 13.60
CA LEU A 129 5.96 -9.42 14.00
C LEU A 129 4.46 -9.60 14.16
N GLY A 130 3.76 -8.61 14.73
CA GLY A 130 2.31 -8.59 14.82
C GLY A 130 1.64 -8.71 13.45
N GLY A 131 1.99 -7.83 12.51
CA GLY A 131 1.45 -7.86 11.15
C GLY A 131 1.75 -9.16 10.41
N ALA A 132 2.94 -9.75 10.61
CA ALA A 132 3.34 -10.99 9.95
C ALA A 132 2.70 -12.26 10.54
N THR A 133 2.42 -12.27 11.85
CA THR A 133 1.90 -13.46 12.55
C THR A 133 0.41 -13.66 12.37
N LEU A 134 -0.39 -12.60 12.23
CA LEU A 134 -1.85 -12.71 12.05
C LEU A 134 -2.27 -13.61 10.87
N PRO A 135 -1.73 -13.48 9.65
CA PRO A 135 -2.09 -14.40 8.56
C PRO A 135 -1.61 -15.83 8.79
N VAL A 136 -0.53 -16.04 9.54
CA VAL A 136 -0.09 -17.39 9.94
C VAL A 136 -1.12 -17.99 10.91
N LEU A 137 -1.57 -17.24 11.92
CA LEU A 137 -2.60 -17.71 12.85
C LEU A 137 -3.94 -18.00 12.16
N ALA A 138 -4.27 -17.25 11.10
CA ALA A 138 -5.45 -17.49 10.28
C ALA A 138 -5.44 -18.86 9.58
N THR A 139 -4.27 -19.44 9.30
CA THR A 139 -4.17 -20.81 8.75
C THR A 139 -4.74 -21.86 9.71
N ALA A 140 -4.69 -21.58 11.02
CA ALA A 140 -5.18 -22.45 12.07
C ALA A 140 -6.59 -22.07 12.58
N GLY A 141 -7.24 -21.09 11.93
CA GLY A 141 -8.65 -20.73 12.12
C GLY A 141 -8.90 -19.42 12.89
N THR A 142 -10.17 -19.03 12.95
CA THR A 142 -10.62 -17.73 13.49
C THR A 142 -10.38 -17.56 14.98
N ARG A 143 -10.46 -18.64 15.77
CA ARG A 143 -10.19 -18.60 17.23
C ARG A 143 -8.74 -18.20 17.52
N LEU A 144 -7.79 -18.80 16.81
CA LEU A 144 -6.37 -18.49 16.98
C LEU A 144 -6.02 -17.11 16.43
N LEU A 145 -6.64 -16.70 15.32
CA LEU A 145 -6.53 -15.31 14.84
C LEU A 145 -7.01 -14.30 15.90
N GLY A 146 -8.18 -14.56 16.52
CA GLY A 146 -8.72 -13.71 17.59
C GLY A 146 -7.81 -13.65 18.81
N ALA A 147 -7.27 -14.79 19.26
CA ALA A 147 -6.29 -14.85 20.33
C ALA A 147 -5.00 -14.09 19.97
N GLY A 148 -4.54 -14.19 18.72
CA GLY A 148 -3.41 -13.42 18.20
C GLY A 148 -3.62 -11.91 18.24
N LEU A 149 -4.82 -11.43 17.88
CA LEU A 149 -5.17 -10.01 17.99
C LEU A 149 -5.15 -9.53 19.45
N LEU A 150 -5.69 -10.31 20.38
CA LEU A 150 -5.65 -9.98 21.81
C LEU A 150 -4.20 -9.95 22.33
N LEU A 151 -3.37 -10.91 21.92
CA LEU A 151 -1.96 -10.94 22.26
C LEU A 151 -1.20 -9.74 21.68
N LEU A 152 -1.49 -9.35 20.44
CA LEU A 152 -0.92 -8.16 19.81
C LEU A 152 -1.23 -6.89 20.63
N VAL A 153 -2.47 -6.73 21.08
CA VAL A 153 -2.88 -5.60 21.93
C VAL A 153 -2.10 -5.60 23.26
N LEU A 154 -2.00 -6.77 23.90
CA LEU A 154 -1.28 -6.94 25.15
C LEU A 154 0.21 -6.61 24.99
N VAL A 155 0.89 -7.21 24.00
CA VAL A 155 2.31 -7.00 23.74
C VAL A 155 2.60 -5.56 23.37
N SER A 156 1.76 -4.93 22.53
CA SER A 156 1.92 -3.52 22.15
C SER A 156 1.77 -2.58 23.35
N SER A 157 0.84 -2.90 24.26
CA SER A 157 0.67 -2.14 25.50
C SER A 157 1.90 -2.29 26.39
N ILE A 158 2.36 -3.52 26.63
CA ILE A 158 3.54 -3.81 27.44
C ILE A 158 4.78 -3.12 26.86
N SER A 159 5.01 -3.21 25.54
CA SER A 159 6.17 -2.57 24.90
C SER A 159 6.16 -1.06 25.08
N ALA A 160 5.00 -0.41 24.98
CA ALA A 160 4.86 1.03 25.20
C ALA A 160 5.06 1.43 26.68
N PHE A 161 4.69 0.56 27.63
CA PHE A 161 4.95 0.79 29.06
C PHE A 161 6.42 0.65 29.44
N LEU A 162 7.13 -0.31 28.85
CA LEU A 162 8.54 -0.59 29.12
C LEU A 162 9.49 0.45 28.51
N GLN A 163 9.03 1.28 27.59
CA GLN A 163 9.87 2.28 26.96
C GLN A 163 10.33 3.36 27.97
N PRO A 164 11.63 3.70 28.03
CA PRO A 164 12.13 4.74 28.92
C PRO A 164 11.37 6.07 28.75
N ARG A 165 11.16 6.82 29.85
CA ARG A 165 10.46 8.11 29.80
C ARG A 165 11.19 9.15 28.94
N ASP A 166 12.52 9.11 28.96
CA ASP A 166 13.36 10.06 28.23
C ASP A 166 13.33 9.82 26.71
N GLU A 167 12.82 8.68 26.27
CA GLU A 167 12.63 8.32 24.85
C GLU A 167 11.17 8.49 24.38
N ARG A 168 10.25 8.90 25.27
CA ARG A 168 8.81 9.03 24.98
C ARG A 168 8.44 10.45 24.54
N ASP A 169 8.18 10.59 23.25
CA ASP A 169 7.62 11.83 22.67
C ASP A 169 6.09 11.81 22.60
N VAL A 170 5.50 10.62 22.74
CA VAL A 170 4.06 10.39 22.62
C VAL A 170 3.53 9.67 23.87
N PRO A 171 2.25 9.88 24.22
CA PRO A 171 1.61 9.12 25.28
C PRO A 171 1.64 7.62 25.01
N VAL A 172 1.81 6.81 26.05
CA VAL A 172 1.86 5.33 25.99
C VAL A 172 0.73 4.75 25.16
N PHE A 173 -0.50 5.22 25.39
CA PHE A 173 -1.67 4.74 24.66
C PHE A 173 -1.67 5.11 23.18
N ALA A 174 -1.10 6.26 22.81
CA ALA A 174 -0.98 6.65 21.40
C ALA A 174 0.03 5.75 20.67
N SER A 175 1.14 5.43 21.33
CA SER A 175 2.20 4.55 20.80
C SER A 175 1.72 3.11 20.62
N ALA A 176 1.10 2.55 21.67
CA ALA A 176 0.47 1.24 21.62
C ALA A 176 -0.65 1.20 20.57
N GLY A 177 -1.50 2.23 20.53
CA GLY A 177 -2.59 2.36 19.57
C GLY A 177 -2.09 2.38 18.12
N LEU A 178 -1.02 3.12 17.82
CA LEU A 178 -0.40 3.15 16.50
C LEU A 178 0.15 1.77 16.10
N THR A 179 0.82 1.09 17.03
CA THR A 179 1.38 -0.26 16.81
C THR A 179 0.27 -1.28 16.51
N VAL A 180 -0.79 -1.27 17.32
CA VAL A 180 -1.97 -2.13 17.13
C VAL A 180 -2.69 -1.81 15.84
N LEU A 181 -2.85 -0.53 15.50
CA LEU A 181 -3.50 -0.10 14.26
C LEU A 181 -2.70 -0.54 13.03
N ALA A 182 -1.38 -0.33 13.04
CA ALA A 182 -0.51 -0.72 11.94
C ALA A 182 -0.53 -2.25 11.73
N ALA A 183 -0.23 -3.01 12.78
CA ALA A 183 -0.19 -4.47 12.72
C ALA A 183 -1.57 -5.10 12.49
N GLY A 184 -2.59 -4.60 13.17
CA GLY A 184 -3.95 -5.11 13.10
C GLY A 184 -4.60 -4.88 11.75
N VAL A 185 -4.47 -3.68 11.16
CA VAL A 185 -5.06 -3.38 9.84
C VAL A 185 -4.32 -4.12 8.73
N CYS A 186 -2.98 -4.04 8.69
CA CYS A 186 -2.20 -4.72 7.65
C CYS A 186 -2.26 -6.25 7.78
N GLY A 187 -2.05 -6.76 8.99
CA GLY A 187 -2.09 -8.20 9.26
C GLY A 187 -3.49 -8.78 9.21
N GLY A 188 -4.52 -8.02 9.60
CA GLY A 188 -5.92 -8.41 9.48
C GLY A 188 -6.39 -8.52 8.03
N ALA A 189 -5.97 -7.60 7.17
CA ALA A 189 -6.24 -7.70 5.73
C ALA A 189 -5.57 -8.94 5.11
N ALA A 190 -4.30 -9.19 5.44
CA ALA A 190 -3.58 -10.40 5.02
C ALA A 190 -4.25 -11.68 5.56
N ALA A 191 -4.62 -11.70 6.84
CA ALA A 191 -5.32 -12.81 7.47
C ALA A 191 -6.68 -13.10 6.82
N SER A 192 -7.38 -12.06 6.37
CA SER A 192 -8.67 -12.21 5.69
C SER A 192 -8.54 -12.95 4.36
N LEU A 193 -7.45 -12.75 3.60
CA LEU A 193 -7.17 -13.54 2.39
C LEU A 193 -6.90 -15.01 2.72
N VAL A 194 -6.16 -15.28 3.80
CA VAL A 194 -5.87 -16.65 4.25
C VAL A 194 -7.16 -17.35 4.70
N LEU A 195 -8.02 -16.67 5.45
CA LEU A 195 -9.33 -17.19 5.83
C LEU A 195 -10.21 -17.45 4.62
N LEU A 196 -10.25 -16.52 3.65
CA LEU A 196 -11.00 -16.75 2.40
C LEU A 196 -10.51 -17.97 1.66
N ALA A 197 -9.19 -18.19 1.56
CA ALA A 197 -8.65 -19.38 0.92
C ALA A 197 -9.03 -20.69 1.64
N ASN A 198 -9.33 -20.64 2.94
CA ASN A 198 -9.85 -21.76 3.71
C ASN A 198 -11.38 -21.91 3.59
N TYR A 199 -12.12 -20.81 3.38
CA TYR A 199 -13.57 -20.82 3.24
C TYR A 199 -14.01 -21.24 1.83
N GLU A 200 -13.51 -20.56 0.82
CA GLU A 200 -13.86 -20.79 -0.58
C GLU A 200 -12.74 -20.25 -1.48
N ILE A 201 -12.12 -21.14 -2.26
CA ILE A 201 -10.96 -20.82 -3.09
C ILE A 201 -11.28 -19.91 -4.29
N GLY A 202 -12.40 -20.14 -4.97
CA GLY A 202 -12.88 -19.29 -6.06
C GLY A 202 -13.13 -17.86 -5.58
N ALA A 203 -13.66 -17.66 -4.37
CA ALA A 203 -13.87 -16.34 -3.79
C ALA A 203 -12.55 -15.58 -3.58
N VAL A 204 -11.50 -16.24 -3.07
CA VAL A 204 -10.19 -15.60 -2.91
C VAL A 204 -9.53 -15.33 -4.27
N ILE A 205 -9.66 -16.23 -5.24
CA ILE A 205 -9.13 -16.04 -6.59
C ILE A 205 -9.79 -14.83 -7.26
N ILE A 206 -11.12 -14.74 -7.22
CA ILE A 206 -11.87 -13.64 -7.82
C ILE A 206 -11.50 -12.30 -7.15
N LEU A 207 -11.41 -12.26 -5.82
CA LEU A 207 -10.96 -11.07 -5.11
C LEU A 207 -9.54 -10.66 -5.55
N LEU A 208 -8.60 -11.62 -5.65
CA LEU A 208 -7.23 -11.34 -6.10
C LEU A 208 -7.20 -10.82 -7.54
N ILE A 209 -8.04 -11.36 -8.43
CA ILE A 209 -8.20 -10.84 -9.80
C ILE A 209 -8.71 -9.39 -9.76
N PHE A 210 -9.73 -9.09 -8.96
CA PHE A 210 -10.25 -7.74 -8.82
C PHE A 210 -9.20 -6.76 -8.29
N LEU A 211 -8.44 -7.15 -7.25
CA LEU A 211 -7.33 -6.35 -6.73
C LEU A 211 -6.26 -6.10 -7.80
N MET A 212 -5.85 -7.13 -8.54
CA MET A 212 -4.83 -7.00 -9.59
C MET A 212 -5.30 -6.12 -10.75
N VAL A 213 -6.53 -6.30 -11.21
CA VAL A 213 -7.13 -5.50 -12.30
C VAL A 213 -7.31 -4.05 -11.85
N TYR A 214 -7.78 -3.84 -10.63
CA TYR A 214 -7.90 -2.52 -10.02
C TYR A 214 -6.55 -1.83 -9.98
N ASP A 215 -5.54 -2.43 -9.35
CA ASP A 215 -4.20 -1.87 -9.21
C ASP A 215 -3.55 -1.56 -10.57
N ALA A 216 -3.71 -2.46 -11.55
CA ALA A 216 -3.17 -2.28 -12.88
C ALA A 216 -3.83 -1.10 -13.61
N SER A 217 -5.16 -1.01 -13.56
CA SER A 217 -5.91 0.05 -14.22
C SER A 217 -5.71 1.41 -13.55
N ASP A 218 -5.70 1.42 -12.21
CA ASP A 218 -5.39 2.59 -11.39
C ASP A 218 -3.99 3.13 -11.72
N PHE A 219 -2.99 2.26 -11.79
CA PHE A 219 -1.64 2.66 -12.17
C PHE A 219 -1.56 3.18 -13.62
N ILE A 220 -2.14 2.46 -14.59
CA ILE A 220 -2.05 2.82 -16.02
C ILE A 220 -2.69 4.20 -16.25
N ILE A 221 -3.90 4.42 -15.73
CA ILE A 221 -4.64 5.66 -15.98
C ILE A 221 -4.20 6.77 -15.02
N GLY A 222 -4.03 6.45 -13.73
CA GLY A 222 -3.59 7.41 -12.72
C GLY A 222 -2.18 7.97 -12.96
N SER A 223 -1.33 7.25 -13.69
CA SER A 223 0.00 7.74 -14.06
C SER A 223 0.01 8.88 -15.09
N GLY A 224 -1.01 8.98 -15.94
CA GLY A 224 -1.18 10.05 -16.93
C GLY A 224 -2.19 11.11 -16.54
N ALA A 225 -2.89 10.91 -15.42
CA ALA A 225 -4.00 11.75 -14.98
C ALA A 225 -3.56 13.12 -14.45
N SER A 226 -4.38 14.14 -14.71
CA SER A 226 -4.17 15.49 -14.16
C SER A 226 -4.67 15.62 -12.70
N ASN A 227 -5.53 14.71 -12.27
CA ASN A 227 -6.14 14.66 -10.94
C ASN A 227 -5.95 13.30 -10.25
N GLY A 228 -6.18 13.25 -8.94
CA GLY A 228 -5.99 12.03 -8.15
C GLY A 228 -7.18 11.07 -8.12
N VAL A 229 -8.20 11.28 -8.96
CA VAL A 229 -9.46 10.52 -8.95
C VAL A 229 -9.60 9.64 -10.19
N GLU A 230 -9.04 10.06 -11.33
CA GLU A 230 -9.08 9.32 -12.59
C GLU A 230 -8.56 7.88 -12.46
N GLY A 231 -7.44 7.68 -11.75
CA GLY A 231 -6.89 6.35 -11.50
C GLY A 231 -7.85 5.44 -10.72
N PRO A 232 -8.25 5.80 -9.48
CA PRO A 232 -9.12 4.96 -8.67
C PRO A 232 -10.48 4.68 -9.32
N LEU A 233 -11.04 5.66 -10.04
CA LEU A 233 -12.28 5.51 -10.80
C LEU A 233 -12.11 4.49 -11.93
N ALA A 234 -11.00 4.57 -12.67
CA ALA A 234 -10.71 3.60 -13.72
C ALA A 234 -10.52 2.19 -13.18
N GLY A 235 -9.82 2.03 -12.06
CA GLY A 235 -9.72 0.76 -11.34
C GLY A 235 -11.10 0.17 -11.00
N ALA A 236 -11.99 1.00 -10.44
CA ALA A 236 -13.36 0.59 -10.10
C ALA A 236 -14.17 0.17 -11.35
N LEU A 237 -14.06 0.91 -12.45
CA LEU A 237 -14.73 0.56 -13.72
C LEU A 237 -14.20 -0.75 -14.32
N SER A 238 -12.90 -1.00 -14.23
CA SER A 238 -12.28 -2.25 -14.70
C SER A 238 -12.73 -3.48 -13.90
N ILE A 239 -13.10 -3.31 -12.63
CA ILE A 239 -13.73 -4.39 -11.86
C ILE A 239 -15.07 -4.79 -12.49
N PHE A 240 -15.93 -3.83 -12.88
CA PHE A 240 -17.21 -4.14 -13.53
C PHE A 240 -17.02 -4.82 -14.89
N ALA A 241 -16.05 -4.37 -15.69
CA ALA A 241 -15.72 -5.03 -16.96
C ALA A 241 -15.27 -6.49 -16.73
N THR A 242 -14.45 -6.73 -15.71
CA THR A 242 -14.01 -8.08 -15.31
C THR A 242 -15.17 -8.92 -14.79
N THR A 243 -16.07 -8.30 -14.03
CA THR A 243 -17.28 -8.93 -13.49
C THR A 243 -18.20 -9.41 -14.59
N MET A 244 -18.35 -8.63 -15.66
CA MET A 244 -19.13 -9.03 -16.83
C MET A 244 -18.61 -10.34 -17.44
N LEU A 245 -17.28 -10.49 -17.54
CA LEU A 245 -16.66 -11.72 -18.02
C LEU A 245 -16.92 -12.90 -17.07
N LEU A 246 -16.75 -12.69 -15.76
CA LEU A 246 -17.00 -13.72 -14.75
C LEU A 246 -18.48 -14.15 -14.67
N ALA A 247 -19.39 -13.20 -14.83
CA ALA A 247 -20.84 -13.44 -14.88
C ALA A 247 -21.22 -14.27 -16.11
N PHE A 248 -20.60 -13.99 -17.26
CA PHE A 248 -20.83 -14.74 -18.49
C PHE A 248 -20.30 -16.17 -18.42
N THR A 249 -19.16 -16.40 -17.75
CA THR A 249 -18.55 -17.73 -17.62
C THR A 249 -19.04 -18.52 -16.42
N GLU A 250 -19.93 -17.95 -15.59
CA GLU A 250 -20.51 -18.56 -14.39
C GLU A 250 -19.46 -19.21 -13.45
N VAL A 251 -18.34 -18.53 -13.22
CA VAL A 251 -17.24 -19.07 -12.40
C VAL A 251 -17.69 -19.23 -10.93
N PRO A 252 -17.64 -20.45 -10.36
CA PRO A 252 -17.91 -20.65 -8.94
C PRO A 252 -17.00 -19.79 -8.04
N PRO A 253 -17.47 -19.33 -6.86
CA PRO A 253 -18.74 -19.69 -6.20
C PRO A 253 -19.92 -18.77 -6.58
N PHE A 254 -19.70 -17.70 -7.33
CA PHE A 254 -20.75 -16.71 -7.59
C PHE A 254 -21.55 -17.07 -8.84
N ARG A 255 -22.88 -17.06 -8.73
CA ARG A 255 -23.78 -17.26 -9.88
C ARG A 255 -24.73 -16.07 -10.02
N GLY A 256 -25.00 -15.67 -11.26
CA GLY A 256 -25.97 -14.62 -11.57
C GLY A 256 -25.66 -13.28 -10.91
N VAL A 257 -26.56 -12.79 -10.05
CA VAL A 257 -26.50 -11.43 -9.47
C VAL A 257 -25.44 -11.29 -8.37
N ASP A 258 -25.04 -12.39 -7.72
CA ASP A 258 -24.13 -12.33 -6.57
C ASP A 258 -22.76 -11.76 -6.94
N VAL A 259 -22.23 -12.12 -8.12
CA VAL A 259 -20.93 -11.60 -8.58
C VAL A 259 -20.94 -10.07 -8.71
N TRP A 260 -22.09 -9.48 -9.05
CA TRP A 260 -22.25 -8.03 -9.16
C TRP A 260 -22.26 -7.34 -7.80
N ASN A 261 -22.86 -7.96 -6.78
CA ASN A 261 -22.84 -7.43 -5.41
C ASN A 261 -21.41 -7.40 -4.86
N PHE A 262 -20.66 -8.48 -5.08
CA PHE A 262 -19.26 -8.58 -4.70
C PHE A 262 -18.36 -7.63 -5.51
N ALA A 263 -18.63 -7.46 -6.81
CA ALA A 263 -17.96 -6.46 -7.63
C ALA A 263 -18.17 -5.02 -7.14
N MET A 264 -19.41 -4.67 -6.80
CA MET A 264 -19.76 -3.36 -6.25
C MET A 264 -19.02 -3.11 -4.92
N LEU A 265 -18.96 -4.14 -4.06
CA LEU A 265 -18.17 -4.08 -2.84
C LEU A 265 -16.69 -3.79 -3.13
N ALA A 266 -16.04 -4.55 -4.02
CA ALA A 266 -14.63 -4.31 -4.36
C ALA A 266 -14.40 -2.93 -5.00
N ALA A 267 -15.30 -2.51 -5.90
CA ALA A 267 -15.21 -1.21 -6.56
C ALA A 267 -15.21 -0.03 -5.57
N ILE A 268 -15.87 -0.18 -4.42
CA ILE A 268 -15.88 0.82 -3.33
C ILE A 268 -14.74 0.57 -2.33
N ALA A 269 -14.50 -0.69 -1.97
CA ALA A 269 -13.55 -1.05 -0.92
C ALA A 269 -12.09 -0.82 -1.33
N CYS A 270 -11.74 -1.04 -2.60
CA CYS A 270 -10.40 -0.78 -3.12
C CYS A 270 -9.97 0.69 -2.96
N PRO A 271 -10.73 1.70 -3.48
CA PRO A 271 -10.37 3.10 -3.28
C PRO A 271 -10.45 3.51 -1.81
N ALA A 272 -11.42 2.99 -1.05
CA ALA A 272 -11.50 3.24 0.39
C ALA A 272 -10.24 2.72 1.13
N GLY A 273 -9.69 1.58 0.70
CA GLY A 273 -8.44 1.02 1.21
C GLY A 273 -7.23 1.92 0.96
N GLN A 274 -7.13 2.51 -0.24
CA GLN A 274 -6.09 3.50 -0.56
C GLN A 274 -6.19 4.76 0.30
N LEU A 275 -7.42 5.22 0.59
CA LEU A 275 -7.66 6.33 1.51
C LEU A 275 -7.25 5.97 2.95
N LEU A 276 -7.59 4.77 3.41
CA LEU A 276 -7.18 4.26 4.72
C LEU A 276 -5.66 4.17 4.84
N ALA A 277 -4.98 3.58 3.85
CA ALA A 277 -3.52 3.51 3.83
C ALA A 277 -2.87 4.91 3.89
N SER A 278 -3.45 5.89 3.21
CA SER A 278 -2.99 7.28 3.28
C SER A 278 -3.26 7.92 4.64
N ALA A 279 -4.39 7.59 5.28
CA ALA A 279 -4.73 8.06 6.62
C ALA A 279 -3.80 7.48 7.71
N MET A 280 -3.35 6.24 7.52
CA MET A 280 -2.39 5.57 8.41
C MET A 280 -1.00 6.22 8.38
N LEU A 281 -0.66 6.98 7.34
CA LEU A 281 0.64 7.65 7.20
C LEU A 281 0.57 9.10 7.67
N PRO A 282 1.69 9.68 8.16
CA PRO A 282 1.72 11.09 8.55
C PRO A 282 1.65 12.04 7.35
N ARG A 283 1.98 11.57 6.13
CA ARG A 283 1.88 12.31 4.87
C ARG A 283 1.62 11.32 3.73
N ALA A 284 0.90 11.75 2.69
CA ALA A 284 0.58 10.89 1.55
C ALA A 284 1.82 10.37 0.82
N ASN A 285 2.89 11.16 0.79
CA ASN A 285 4.15 10.85 0.14
C ASN A 285 5.17 10.13 1.05
N ALA A 286 4.77 9.70 2.26
CA ALA A 286 5.66 8.93 3.12
C ALA A 286 6.06 7.60 2.44
N LYS A 287 7.34 7.24 2.56
CA LYS A 287 7.91 6.07 1.88
C LYS A 287 7.44 4.77 2.54
N ALA A 288 6.31 4.23 2.09
CA ALA A 288 5.73 2.98 2.57
C ALA A 288 5.34 2.03 1.40
N PRO A 289 6.31 1.52 0.61
CA PRO A 289 6.02 0.74 -0.59
C PRO A 289 5.27 -0.57 -0.32
N ALA A 290 5.48 -1.21 0.84
CA ALA A 290 4.76 -2.44 1.19
C ALA A 290 3.32 -2.13 1.56
N LEU A 291 3.07 -1.05 2.30
CA LEU A 291 1.70 -0.61 2.60
C LEU A 291 0.94 -0.26 1.32
N ARG A 292 1.57 0.47 0.39
CA ARG A 292 1.00 0.81 -0.93
C ARG A 292 0.77 -0.40 -1.83
N ARG A 293 1.28 -1.58 -1.47
CA ARG A 293 0.98 -2.83 -2.17
C ARG A 293 -0.22 -3.57 -1.57
N LEU A 294 -0.58 -3.24 -0.32
CA LEU A 294 -1.70 -3.83 0.40
C LEU A 294 -2.89 -2.87 0.50
N ASP A 295 -2.79 -1.65 -0.03
CA ASP A 295 -3.73 -0.57 0.28
C ASP A 295 -5.15 -0.88 -0.20
N SER A 296 -5.33 -1.31 -1.45
CA SER A 296 -6.62 -1.74 -2.01
C SER A 296 -7.24 -2.92 -1.24
N MET A 297 -6.43 -3.82 -0.67
CA MET A 297 -6.92 -4.96 0.10
C MET A 297 -7.22 -4.67 1.57
N LEU A 298 -6.78 -3.53 2.13
CA LEU A 298 -6.98 -3.22 3.56
C LEU A 298 -8.44 -3.27 3.99
N ILE A 299 -9.35 -2.87 3.09
CA ILE A 299 -10.80 -2.91 3.31
C ILE A 299 -11.44 -4.03 2.51
N ALA A 300 -11.01 -4.24 1.26
CA ALA A 300 -11.65 -5.21 0.38
C ALA A 300 -11.56 -6.64 0.94
N ALA A 301 -10.39 -7.08 1.42
CA ALA A 301 -10.22 -8.44 1.94
C ALA A 301 -11.06 -8.75 3.19
N PRO A 302 -11.05 -7.95 4.27
CA PRO A 302 -11.87 -8.23 5.45
C PRO A 302 -13.37 -8.12 5.17
N ALA A 303 -13.80 -7.14 4.36
CA ALA A 303 -15.22 -7.02 3.99
C ALA A 303 -15.69 -8.25 3.21
N TRP A 304 -14.88 -8.72 2.26
CA TRP A 304 -15.16 -9.91 1.46
C TRP A 304 -15.18 -11.18 2.30
N ALA A 305 -14.19 -11.36 3.18
CA ALA A 305 -14.12 -12.49 4.11
C ALA A 305 -15.33 -12.55 5.06
N GLY A 306 -15.75 -11.39 5.59
CA GLY A 306 -16.93 -11.28 6.42
C GLY A 306 -18.21 -11.68 5.68
N LEU A 307 -18.41 -11.16 4.47
CA LEU A 307 -19.60 -11.46 3.66
C LEU A 307 -19.66 -12.92 3.23
N ILE A 308 -18.55 -13.51 2.78
CA ILE A 308 -18.48 -14.94 2.47
C ILE A 308 -18.74 -15.79 3.71
N GLY A 309 -18.15 -15.42 4.86
CA GLY A 309 -18.40 -16.11 6.12
C GLY A 309 -19.88 -16.10 6.51
N LEU A 310 -20.56 -14.95 6.35
CA LEU A 310 -22.01 -14.82 6.60
C LEU A 310 -22.83 -15.62 5.59
N TYR A 311 -22.49 -15.55 4.30
CA TYR A 311 -23.15 -16.28 3.23
C TYR A 311 -23.13 -17.80 3.46
N LEU A 312 -21.96 -18.34 3.81
CA LEU A 312 -21.81 -19.76 4.13
C LEU A 312 -22.57 -20.17 5.40
N GLN A 313 -22.61 -19.31 6.43
CA GLN A 313 -23.42 -19.57 7.63
C GLN A 313 -24.93 -19.61 7.34
N SER A 314 -25.42 -18.77 6.42
CA SER A 314 -26.83 -18.79 6.03
C SER A 314 -27.19 -20.01 5.16
N ALA A 315 -26.27 -20.49 4.32
CA ALA A 315 -26.51 -21.64 3.44
C ALA A 315 -26.45 -23.00 4.17
N GLY A 316 -25.83 -23.05 5.35
CA GLY A 316 -25.74 -24.26 6.20
C GLY A 316 -26.89 -24.43 7.20
N ARG A 317 -27.90 -23.55 7.19
CA ARG A 317 -29.14 -23.67 7.97
C ARG A 317 -30.29 -24.07 7.06
#